data_AF-A0A944MLV4-F1
#
_entry.id   AF-A0A944MLV4-F1
#
_cell.length_a   1.000
_cell.length_b   1.000
_cell.length_c   1.000
_cell.angle_alpha   90.00
_cell.angle_beta   90.00
_cell.angle_gamma   90.00
#
_symmetry.space_group_name_H-M   'P 1'
#
loop_
_entity.id
_entity.type
_entity.pdbx_description
1 polymer ?
#
loop_
_entity_poly.entity_id
_entity_poly.type
_entity_poly.pdbx_seq_one_letter_code
_entity_poly.pdbx_strand_id
1 'polypeptide(L)'
;MLQWIKNLLSPPKPAGPPEVIKRFDGSEPTISRDAIASDEGGWQITAGESVTVRLFEVETADIDNCMLTYRADLKSDNIAGRCFLEMWCRIPGRGEFFSKGVQNALKGTNDWASYEVPFFLKSGQTPDLIKLNLTVEGSGMVWIRDLELSKTPFE
;
A
#
# COMPACT_ATOMS: atom_id res chain seq x y z
N MET A 1 28.84 23.19 15.74
CA MET A 1 28.03 22.59 16.84
C MET A 1 26.54 22.44 16.46
N LEU A 2 26.18 22.28 15.18
CA LEU A 2 24.79 22.24 14.68
C LEU A 2 24.54 21.16 13.59
N GLN A 3 25.58 20.40 13.18
CA GLN A 3 25.44 19.32 12.19
C GLN A 3 24.85 18.04 12.78
N TRP A 4 25.08 17.76 14.06
CA TRP A 4 24.59 16.54 14.72
C TRP A 4 23.06 16.43 14.81
N ILE A 5 22.33 17.55 14.90
CA ILE A 5 20.86 17.57 14.95
C ILE A 5 20.26 17.35 13.55
N LYS A 6 20.95 17.76 12.48
CA LYS A 6 20.48 17.57 11.09
C LYS A 6 20.53 16.11 10.64
N ASN A 7 21.53 15.36 11.10
CA ASN A 7 21.64 13.93 10.81
C ASN A 7 20.59 13.07 11.53
N LEU A 8 20.04 13.56 12.65
CA LEU A 8 19.01 12.84 13.41
C LEU A 8 17.61 12.90 12.76
N LEU A 9 17.41 13.82 11.80
CA LEU A 9 16.14 14.10 11.14
C LEU A 9 16.11 13.71 9.65
N SER A 10 17.23 13.21 9.13
CA SER A 10 17.29 12.79 7.72
C SER A 10 16.68 11.39 7.60
N PRO A 11 15.81 11.14 6.59
CA PRO A 11 15.32 9.79 6.34
C PRO A 11 16.51 8.84 6.11
N PRO A 12 16.44 7.59 6.59
CA PRO A 12 17.52 6.63 6.44
C PRO A 12 17.85 6.44 4.96
N LYS A 13 19.15 6.37 4.64
CA LYS A 13 19.63 6.28 3.27
C LYS A 13 19.41 4.87 2.73
N PRO A 14 18.88 4.69 1.51
CA PRO A 14 18.80 3.37 0.88
C PRO A 14 20.18 2.73 0.66
N ALA A 15 20.32 1.45 1.01
CA ALA A 15 21.51 0.65 0.76
C ALA A 15 21.56 0.04 -0.66
N GLY A 16 20.45 0.11 -1.41
CA GLY A 16 20.34 -0.47 -2.74
C GLY A 16 19.02 -0.11 -3.45
N PRO A 17 18.79 -0.66 -4.65
CA PRO A 17 17.51 -0.51 -5.34
C PRO A 17 16.39 -1.27 -4.62
N PRO A 18 15.10 -0.95 -4.90
CA PRO A 18 13.99 -1.72 -4.37
C PRO A 18 14.01 -3.19 -4.85
N GLU A 19 13.74 -4.10 -3.92
CA GLU A 19 13.56 -5.53 -4.16
C GLU A 19 12.09 -5.90 -4.06
N VAL A 20 11.54 -6.55 -5.09
CA VAL A 20 10.13 -6.97 -5.11
C VAL A 20 9.92 -8.15 -4.17
N ILE A 21 8.94 -8.03 -3.27
CA ILE A 21 8.49 -9.11 -2.39
C ILE A 21 7.40 -9.92 -3.08
N LYS A 22 6.36 -9.25 -3.57
CA LYS A 22 5.25 -9.91 -4.28
C LYS A 22 4.57 -8.97 -5.27
N ARG A 23 4.03 -9.54 -6.34
CA ARG A 23 3.17 -8.88 -7.34
C ARG A 23 1.83 -9.59 -7.45
N PHE A 24 0.80 -8.83 -7.80
CA PHE A 24 -0.53 -9.33 -8.08
C PHE A 24 -1.06 -8.71 -9.37
N ASP A 25 -1.47 -9.53 -10.32
CA ASP A 25 -1.73 -9.14 -11.72
C ASP A 25 -3.21 -9.23 -12.14
N GLY A 26 -4.12 -9.56 -11.21
CA GLY A 26 -5.54 -9.74 -11.48
C GLY A 26 -5.99 -11.20 -11.55
N SER A 27 -5.06 -12.15 -11.54
CA SER A 27 -5.39 -13.59 -11.63
C SER A 27 -5.79 -14.22 -10.29
N GLU A 28 -5.32 -13.65 -9.17
CA GLU A 28 -5.59 -14.13 -7.82
C GLU A 28 -6.91 -13.57 -7.26
N PRO A 29 -7.73 -14.36 -6.54
CA PRO A 29 -8.89 -13.83 -5.84
C PRO A 29 -8.45 -12.97 -4.65
N THR A 30 -9.14 -11.84 -4.44
CA THR A 30 -8.94 -10.97 -3.27
C THR A 30 -9.62 -11.54 -2.03
N ILE A 31 -9.19 -11.09 -0.85
CA ILE A 31 -9.78 -11.47 0.44
C ILE A 31 -11.24 -10.97 0.54
N SER A 32 -11.47 -9.70 0.22
CA SER A 32 -12.81 -9.13 0.08
C SER A 32 -13.45 -9.61 -1.23
N ARG A 33 -14.74 -9.93 -1.18
CA ARG A 33 -15.53 -10.32 -2.37
C ARG A 33 -16.03 -9.12 -3.20
N ASP A 34 -15.82 -7.91 -2.69
CA ASP A 34 -16.25 -6.66 -3.34
C ASP A 34 -15.32 -6.23 -4.49
N ALA A 35 -14.15 -6.85 -4.60
CA ALA A 35 -13.23 -6.69 -5.73
C ALA A 35 -13.44 -7.84 -6.72
N ILE A 36 -13.87 -7.50 -7.93
CA ILE A 36 -14.20 -8.44 -9.00
C ILE A 36 -13.14 -8.32 -10.08
N ALA A 37 -12.73 -9.42 -10.70
CA ALA A 37 -11.79 -9.38 -11.83
C ALA A 37 -12.30 -8.45 -12.94
N SER A 38 -11.41 -7.59 -13.42
CA SER A 38 -11.70 -6.57 -14.44
C SER A 38 -11.22 -7.04 -15.82
N ASP A 39 -11.95 -6.67 -16.88
CA ASP A 39 -11.54 -6.91 -18.28
C ASP A 39 -10.34 -6.04 -18.71
N GLU A 40 -10.09 -4.94 -18.01
CA GLU A 40 -8.90 -4.09 -18.14
C GLU A 40 -7.68 -4.57 -17.33
N GLY A 41 -7.76 -5.79 -16.76
CA GLY A 41 -6.78 -6.35 -15.85
C GLY A 41 -6.97 -5.87 -14.41
N GLY A 42 -6.42 -6.65 -13.46
CA GLY A 42 -6.61 -6.38 -12.04
C GLY A 42 -8.06 -6.57 -11.58
N TRP A 43 -8.54 -5.65 -10.74
CA TRP A 43 -9.85 -5.74 -10.09
C TRP A 43 -10.62 -4.43 -10.19
N GLN A 44 -11.94 -4.54 -10.30
CA GLN A 44 -12.90 -3.46 -10.18
C GLN A 44 -13.63 -3.56 -8.84
N ILE A 45 -13.82 -2.42 -8.20
CA ILE A 45 -14.53 -2.27 -6.93
C ILE A 45 -15.63 -1.24 -7.13
N THR A 46 -16.86 -1.60 -6.76
CA THR A 46 -18.00 -0.69 -6.74
C THR A 46 -18.42 -0.43 -5.30
N ALA A 47 -18.26 0.82 -4.84
CA ALA A 47 -18.62 1.26 -3.51
C ALA A 47 -19.97 1.99 -3.53
N GLY A 48 -20.93 1.54 -2.73
CA GLY A 48 -22.17 2.28 -2.45
C GLY A 48 -22.03 3.28 -1.29
N GLU A 49 -21.08 3.02 -0.40
CA GLU A 49 -20.72 3.83 0.78
C GLU A 49 -19.25 3.59 1.14
N SER A 50 -18.76 4.27 2.18
CA SER A 50 -17.36 4.12 2.62
C SER A 50 -17.02 2.67 2.97
N VAL A 51 -16.00 2.12 2.32
CA VAL A 51 -15.56 0.73 2.48
C VAL A 51 -14.02 0.63 2.44
N THR A 52 -13.47 -0.27 3.25
CA THR A 52 -12.09 -0.74 3.11
C THR A 52 -12.11 -2.14 2.52
N VAL A 53 -11.62 -2.26 1.29
CA VAL A 53 -11.50 -3.53 0.58
C VAL A 53 -10.17 -4.17 0.94
N ARG A 54 -10.22 -5.38 1.51
CA ARG A 54 -9.04 -6.18 1.83
C ARG A 54 -8.64 -6.95 0.59
N LEU A 55 -7.51 -6.59 -0.01
CA LEU A 55 -7.08 -7.19 -1.27
C LEU A 55 -6.27 -8.45 -0.97
N PHE A 56 -5.12 -8.27 -0.32
CA PHE A 56 -4.18 -9.36 -0.08
C PHE A 56 -3.51 -9.27 1.28
N GLU A 57 -3.03 -10.41 1.73
CA GLU A 57 -2.14 -10.54 2.87
C GLU A 57 -0.86 -11.26 2.39
N VAL A 58 0.29 -10.75 2.82
CA VAL A 58 1.61 -11.28 2.51
C VAL A 58 2.27 -11.67 3.82
N GLU A 59 2.45 -12.97 4.03
CA GLU A 59 3.28 -13.47 5.12
C GLU A 59 4.74 -13.18 4.81
N THR A 60 5.47 -12.66 5.79
CA THR A 60 6.88 -12.29 5.63
C THR A 60 7.72 -12.84 6.77
N ALA A 61 8.97 -13.16 6.45
CA ALA A 61 10.00 -13.47 7.43
C ALA A 61 11.25 -12.64 7.08
N ASP A 62 12.04 -12.30 8.10
CA ASP A 62 13.36 -11.70 7.94
C ASP A 62 13.41 -10.37 7.17
N ILE A 63 12.33 -9.58 7.23
CA ILE A 63 12.31 -8.19 6.77
C ILE A 63 12.59 -7.30 7.97
N ASP A 64 13.67 -6.53 7.93
CA ASP A 64 14.05 -5.56 8.96
C ASP A 64 14.79 -4.37 8.33
N ASN A 65 14.86 -3.25 9.06
CA ASN A 65 15.67 -2.08 8.70
C ASN A 65 15.54 -1.64 7.22
N CYS A 66 14.31 -1.43 6.76
CA CYS A 66 14.02 -1.10 5.37
C CYS A 66 12.76 -0.23 5.20
N MET A 67 12.60 0.34 4.02
CA MET A 67 11.33 0.93 3.57
C MET A 67 10.53 -0.12 2.81
N LEU A 68 9.35 -0.48 3.31
CA LEU A 68 8.34 -1.18 2.53
C LEU A 68 7.61 -0.17 1.64
N THR A 69 7.33 -0.54 0.40
CA THR A 69 6.52 0.25 -0.53
C THR A 69 5.40 -0.61 -1.07
N TYR A 70 4.16 -0.16 -0.84
CA TYR A 70 2.98 -0.72 -1.49
C TYR A 70 2.56 0.21 -2.62
N ARG A 71 2.58 -0.29 -3.86
CA ARG A 71 2.26 0.45 -5.08
C ARG A 71 1.16 -0.24 -5.87
N ALA A 72 0.33 0.54 -6.55
CA ALA A 72 -0.65 0.05 -7.52
C ALA A 72 -1.04 1.17 -8.49
N ASP A 73 -1.53 0.79 -9.66
CA ASP A 73 -2.21 1.70 -10.58
C ASP A 73 -3.69 1.78 -10.23
N LEU A 74 -4.24 3.00 -10.16
CA LEU A 74 -5.65 3.25 -9.88
C LEU A 74 -6.29 4.05 -11.02
N LYS A 75 -7.51 3.68 -11.37
CA LYS A 75 -8.44 4.45 -12.22
C LYS A 75 -9.75 4.61 -11.49
N SER A 76 -10.52 5.66 -11.74
CA SER A 76 -11.77 5.89 -11.03
C SER A 76 -12.88 6.49 -11.86
N ASP A 77 -14.10 6.22 -11.43
CA ASP A 77 -15.29 6.90 -11.90
C ASP A 77 -16.15 7.36 -10.71
N ASN A 78 -16.37 8.68 -10.65
CA ASN A 78 -17.25 9.36 -9.71
C ASN A 78 -17.04 9.01 -8.23
N ILE A 79 -15.79 8.95 -7.77
CA ILE A 79 -15.48 8.80 -6.34
C ILE A 79 -15.93 10.05 -5.58
N ALA A 80 -16.95 9.89 -4.73
CA ALA A 80 -17.57 10.99 -3.99
C ALA A 80 -16.66 11.59 -2.91
N GLY A 81 -15.83 10.75 -2.27
CA GLY A 81 -14.86 11.15 -1.25
C GLY A 81 -13.43 11.00 -1.74
N ARG A 82 -12.68 10.12 -1.08
CA ARG A 82 -11.28 9.80 -1.35
C ARG A 82 -11.11 8.31 -1.59
N CYS A 83 -10.21 7.93 -2.47
CA CYS A 83 -9.75 6.56 -2.60
C CYS A 83 -8.23 6.50 -2.41
N PHE A 84 -7.74 5.62 -1.53
CA PHE A 84 -6.31 5.55 -1.23
C PHE A 84 -5.86 4.15 -0.80
N LEU A 85 -4.59 3.85 -1.09
CA LEU A 85 -3.91 2.65 -0.63
C LEU A 85 -3.69 2.69 0.88
N GLU A 86 -3.82 1.52 1.51
CA GLU A 86 -3.66 1.34 2.95
C GLU A 86 -2.89 0.05 3.22
N MET A 87 -1.72 0.16 3.85
CA MET A 87 -0.86 -0.96 4.21
C MET A 87 -0.80 -1.10 5.73
N TRP A 88 -0.99 -2.32 6.24
CA TRP A 88 -0.84 -2.64 7.66
C TRP A 88 0.28 -3.66 7.85
N CYS A 89 1.19 -3.39 8.78
CA CYS A 89 2.26 -4.29 9.18
C CYS A 89 1.98 -4.79 10.60
N ARG A 90 1.83 -6.10 10.77
CA ARG A 90 1.78 -6.74 12.09
C ARG A 90 3.20 -7.06 12.54
N ILE A 91 3.60 -6.51 13.68
CA ILE A 91 4.91 -6.78 14.30
C ILE A 91 4.66 -7.58 15.59
N PRO A 92 5.07 -8.86 15.63
CA PRO A 92 4.86 -9.72 16.79
C PRO A 92 5.35 -9.08 18.10
N GLY A 93 4.51 -9.15 19.14
CA GLY A 93 4.79 -8.55 20.46
C GLY A 93 4.72 -7.02 20.53
N ARG A 94 4.52 -6.31 19.39
CA ARG A 94 4.42 -4.83 19.36
C ARG A 94 3.05 -4.33 18.88
N GLY A 95 2.33 -5.11 18.08
CA GLY A 95 1.00 -4.77 17.57
C GLY A 95 0.97 -4.55 16.06
N GLU A 96 -0.08 -3.90 15.57
CA GLU A 96 -0.24 -3.56 14.15
C GLU A 96 -0.10 -2.05 13.92
N PHE A 97 0.59 -1.69 12.85
CA PHE A 97 0.88 -0.31 12.46
C PHE A 97 0.52 -0.11 11.00
N PHE A 98 0.16 1.11 10.60
CA PHE A 98 -0.31 1.38 9.25
C PHE A 98 0.43 2.51 8.53
N SER A 99 0.37 2.47 7.21
CA SER A 99 0.61 3.60 6.32
C SER A 99 -0.58 3.77 5.39
N LYS A 100 -1.11 5.00 5.28
CA LYS A 100 -2.30 5.32 4.48
C LYS A 100 -2.02 6.48 3.55
N GLY A 101 -2.38 6.33 2.27
CA GLY A 101 -2.13 7.29 1.20
C GLY A 101 -3.08 8.49 1.19
N VAL A 102 -3.58 8.93 2.35
CA VAL A 102 -4.67 9.93 2.45
C VAL A 102 -4.31 11.26 1.78
N GLN A 103 -3.04 11.67 1.84
CA GLN A 103 -2.57 12.94 1.26
C GLN A 103 -2.53 12.93 -0.26
N ASN A 104 -2.29 11.77 -0.87
CA ASN A 104 -2.25 11.56 -2.32
C ASN A 104 -3.46 10.74 -2.78
N ALA A 105 -4.61 10.89 -2.11
CA ALA A 105 -5.80 10.12 -2.44
C ALA A 105 -6.40 10.54 -3.79
N LEU A 106 -6.81 9.54 -4.56
CA LEU A 106 -7.62 9.71 -5.76
C LEU A 106 -9.02 10.27 -5.40
N LYS A 107 -9.60 11.11 -6.26
CA LYS A 107 -10.93 11.73 -6.08
C LYS A 107 -11.64 11.93 -7.41
N GLY A 108 -12.97 11.83 -7.47
CA GLY A 108 -13.73 12.04 -8.71
C GLY A 108 -13.45 10.97 -9.78
N THR A 109 -13.46 11.37 -11.05
CA THR A 109 -13.19 10.52 -12.22
C THR A 109 -11.79 10.82 -12.75
N ASN A 110 -10.96 9.79 -12.91
CA ASN A 110 -9.59 9.91 -13.41
C ASN A 110 -9.26 8.71 -14.27
N ASP A 111 -8.32 8.89 -15.21
CA ASP A 111 -7.68 7.79 -15.90
C ASP A 111 -6.59 7.14 -15.01
N TRP A 112 -5.99 6.06 -15.48
CA TRP A 112 -4.94 5.31 -14.79
C TRP A 112 -3.78 6.19 -14.34
N ALA A 113 -3.45 6.12 -13.05
CA ALA A 113 -2.25 6.72 -12.47
C ALA A 113 -1.66 5.82 -11.38
N SER A 114 -0.35 5.89 -11.18
CA SER A 114 0.36 5.12 -10.16
C SER A 114 0.26 5.81 -8.79
N TYR A 115 -0.06 5.03 -7.77
CA TYR A 115 -0.13 5.44 -6.37
C TYR A 115 0.75 4.53 -5.51
N GLU A 116 1.37 5.10 -4.49
CA GLU A 116 2.19 4.32 -3.56
C GLU A 116 2.13 4.87 -2.13
N VAL A 117 2.36 3.98 -1.16
CA VAL A 117 2.47 4.31 0.26
C VAL A 117 3.71 3.64 0.87
N PRO A 118 4.62 4.42 1.51
CA PRO A 118 5.79 3.87 2.18
C PRO A 118 5.49 3.50 3.64
N PHE A 119 6.18 2.49 4.15
CA PHE A 119 6.22 2.15 5.58
C PHE A 119 7.66 1.88 6.01
N PHE A 120 8.12 2.60 7.04
CA PHE A 120 9.51 2.56 7.49
C PHE A 120 9.65 1.57 8.65
N LEU A 121 10.42 0.51 8.45
CA LEU A 121 10.84 -0.42 9.50
C LEU A 121 12.21 -0.01 10.01
N LYS A 122 12.30 0.23 11.32
CA LYS A 122 13.58 0.40 12.03
C LYS A 122 14.10 -0.97 12.44
N SER A 123 15.41 -1.08 12.67
CA SER A 123 16.02 -2.32 13.17
C SER A 123 15.27 -2.90 14.38
N GLY A 124 15.02 -4.21 14.33
CA GLY A 124 14.22 -4.97 15.29
C GLY A 124 12.71 -4.85 15.10
N GLN A 125 12.24 -4.24 14.02
CA GLN A 125 10.83 -4.23 13.63
C GLN A 125 10.62 -5.21 12.47
N THR A 126 10.37 -6.46 12.83
CA THR A 126 10.20 -7.55 11.86
C THR A 126 8.71 -7.91 11.72
N PRO A 127 8.03 -7.48 10.64
CA PRO A 127 6.64 -7.87 10.45
C PRO A 127 6.54 -9.32 10.01
N ASP A 128 5.53 -10.02 10.53
CA ASP A 128 5.20 -11.39 10.12
C ASP A 128 4.03 -11.45 9.13
N LEU A 129 3.26 -10.35 9.05
CA LEU A 129 2.12 -10.22 8.14
C LEU A 129 1.99 -8.76 7.66
N ILE A 130 1.86 -8.60 6.35
CA ILE A 130 1.58 -7.32 5.69
C ILE A 130 0.22 -7.42 5.00
N LYS A 131 -0.71 -6.52 5.35
CA LYS A 131 -2.06 -6.45 4.76
C LYS A 131 -2.10 -5.29 3.76
N LEU A 132 -2.56 -5.57 2.55
CA LEU A 132 -2.67 -4.62 1.44
C LEU A 132 -4.15 -4.35 1.17
N ASN A 133 -4.58 -3.11 1.39
CA ASN A 133 -5.97 -2.70 1.31
C ASN A 133 -6.13 -1.50 0.36
N LEU A 134 -7.37 -1.29 -0.10
CA LEU A 134 -7.82 -0.07 -0.73
C LEU A 134 -9.01 0.48 0.05
N THR A 135 -8.93 1.73 0.49
CA THR A 135 -10.05 2.40 1.15
C THR A 135 -10.73 3.34 0.16
N VAL A 136 -12.06 3.25 0.07
CA VAL A 136 -12.93 4.14 -0.69
C VAL A 136 -13.84 4.85 0.30
N GLU A 137 -13.82 6.18 0.34
CA GLU A 137 -14.73 6.99 1.15
C GLU A 137 -15.91 7.47 0.29
N GLY A 138 -17.13 7.19 0.73
CA GLY A 138 -18.34 7.47 -0.04
C GLY A 138 -18.57 6.45 -1.17
N SER A 139 -19.39 6.84 -2.14
CA SER A 139 -19.72 6.01 -3.29
C SER A 139 -18.80 6.25 -4.49
N GLY A 140 -18.82 5.31 -5.42
CA GLY A 140 -18.15 5.41 -6.73
C GLY A 140 -17.54 4.08 -7.16
N MET A 141 -16.77 4.12 -8.25
CA MET A 141 -16.11 2.95 -8.81
C MET A 141 -14.61 3.19 -8.93
N VAL A 142 -13.82 2.18 -8.61
CA VAL A 142 -12.37 2.21 -8.73
C VAL A 142 -11.88 0.91 -9.35
N TRP A 143 -10.92 1.03 -10.25
CA TRP A 143 -10.15 -0.09 -10.76
C TRP A 143 -8.75 -0.01 -10.20
N ILE A 144 -8.19 -1.17 -9.89
CA ILE A 144 -6.85 -1.31 -9.35
C ILE A 144 -6.13 -2.45 -10.09
N ARG A 145 -4.88 -2.21 -10.49
CA ARG A 145 -4.02 -3.22 -11.12
C ARG A 145 -2.56 -3.02 -10.76
N ASP A 146 -1.73 -3.95 -11.20
CA ASP A 146 -0.27 -3.90 -11.03
C ASP A 146 0.16 -3.70 -9.58
N LEU A 147 -0.51 -4.39 -8.63
CA LEU A 147 -0.15 -4.28 -7.22
C LEU A 147 1.22 -4.89 -7.00
N GLU A 148 2.06 -4.15 -6.28
CA GLU A 148 3.39 -4.57 -5.91
C GLU A 148 3.67 -4.20 -4.46
N LEU A 149 4.23 -5.17 -3.72
CA LEU A 149 4.90 -4.93 -2.46
C LEU A 149 6.40 -5.11 -2.69
N SER A 150 7.18 -4.09 -2.34
CA SER A 150 8.64 -4.12 -2.45
C SER A 150 9.30 -3.61 -1.15
N LYS A 151 10.57 -3.95 -0.96
CA LYS A 151 11.40 -3.45 0.14
C LYS A 151 12.63 -2.73 -0.39
N THR A 152 13.04 -1.67 0.28
CA THR A 152 14.32 -0.98 0.01
C THR A 152 15.12 -0.95 1.30
N PRO A 153 16.19 -1.75 1.44
CA PRO A 153 17.01 -1.79 2.64
C PRO A 153 17.65 -0.44 2.96
N PHE A 154 17.84 -0.14 4.24
CA PHE A 154 18.60 1.04 4.68
C PHE A 154 20.07 0.71 4.95
N GLU A 155 20.92 1.74 4.85
CA GLU A 155 22.32 1.73 5.31
C GLU A 155 22.46 1.59 6.82
#